data_AF-A0A3N6AXQ9-F1
#
_entry.id   AF-A0A3N6AXQ9-F1
#
_cell.length_a   1.000
_cell.length_b   1.000
_cell.length_c   1.000
_cell.angle_alpha   90.00
_cell.angle_beta   90.00
_cell.angle_gamma   90.00
#
_symmetry.space_group_name_H-M   'P 1'
#
loop_
_entity.id
_entity.type
_entity.pdbx_description
1 polymer ?
#
loop_
_entity_poly.entity_id
_entity_poly.type
_entity_poly.pdbx_seq_one_letter_code
_entity_poly.pdbx_strand_id
1 'polypeptide(L)'
;MKKMTYVLWACQGLLALLFLFAGGIKLVLPLEALKGPIELPGLFLRFIGVVEVLGALGLVLPGLLRIRTGLTPLAAAGLLIIMIGATSLTVA
;
A
#
# COMPACT_ATOMS: atom_id res chain seq x y z
N MET A 1 -26.04 -11.91 6.42
CA MET A 1 -24.59 -11.85 6.68
C MET A 1 -23.69 -11.98 5.44
N LYS A 2 -24.13 -12.57 4.30
CA LYS A 2 -23.31 -12.67 3.06
C LYS A 2 -22.84 -11.32 2.47
N LYS A 3 -23.65 -10.25 2.55
CA LYS A 3 -23.34 -8.95 1.91
C LYS A 3 -22.06 -8.28 2.44
N MET A 4 -21.78 -8.34 3.75
CA MET A 4 -20.60 -7.68 4.32
C MET A 4 -19.29 -8.26 3.79
N THR A 5 -19.23 -9.58 3.56
CA THR A 5 -18.03 -10.23 3.04
C THR A 5 -17.71 -9.79 1.62
N TYR A 6 -18.73 -9.58 0.77
CA TYR A 6 -18.53 -9.06 -0.59
C TYR A 6 -18.02 -7.62 -0.60
N VAL A 7 -18.55 -6.76 0.28
CA VAL A 7 -18.10 -5.37 0.40
C VAL A 7 -16.64 -5.31 0.87
N LEU A 8 -16.27 -6.11 1.88
CA LEU A 8 -14.88 -6.19 2.36
C LEU A 8 -13.94 -6.66 1.25
N TRP A 9 -14.32 -7.68 0.49
CA TRP A 9 -13.51 -8.17 -0.63
C TRP A 9 -13.36 -7.14 -1.75
N ALA A 10 -14.44 -6.44 -2.10
CA ALA A 10 -14.40 -5.37 -3.08
C ALA A 10 -13.47 -4.24 -2.62
N CYS A 11 -13.56 -3.84 -1.35
CA CYS A 11 -12.73 -2.78 -0.78
C CYS A 11 -11.26 -3.21 -0.69
N GLN A 12 -10.99 -4.46 -0.26
CA GLN A 12 -9.64 -5.02 -0.22
C GLN A 12 -9.00 -5.13 -1.60
N GLY A 13 -9.76 -5.62 -2.60
CA GLY A 13 -9.28 -5.71 -3.97
C GLY A 13 -8.97 -4.33 -4.55
N LEU A 14 -9.84 -3.35 -4.31
CA LEU A 14 -9.63 -1.97 -4.75
C LEU A 14 -8.40 -1.34 -4.08
N LEU A 15 -8.29 -1.44 -2.75
CA LEU A 15 -7.15 -0.92 -2.00
C LEU A 15 -5.84 -1.57 -2.44
N ALA A 16 -5.82 -2.89 -2.60
CA ALA A 16 -4.64 -3.59 -3.08
C ALA A 16 -4.24 -3.15 -4.48
N LEU A 17 -5.19 -2.98 -5.40
CA LEU A 17 -4.88 -2.48 -6.73
C LEU A 17 -4.31 -1.06 -6.69
N LEU A 18 -4.88 -0.17 -5.87
CA LEU A 18 -4.40 1.19 -5.69
C LEU A 18 -2.97 1.23 -5.11
N PHE A 19 -2.70 0.45 -4.06
CA PHE A 19 -1.37 0.39 -3.44
C PHE A 19 -0.34 -0.31 -4.32
N LEU A 20 -0.74 -1.33 -5.08
CA LEU A 20 0.13 -1.99 -6.05
C LEU A 20 0.51 -1.01 -7.18
N PHE A 21 -0.46 -0.24 -7.67
CA PHE A 21 -0.21 0.80 -8.66
C PHE A 21 0.69 1.91 -8.09
N ALA A 22 0.33 2.47 -6.94
CA ALA A 22 1.10 3.54 -6.30
C ALA A 22 2.54 3.10 -5.95
N GLY A 23 2.71 1.92 -5.38
CA GLY A 23 4.02 1.35 -5.07
C GLY A 23 4.81 1.01 -6.33
N GLY A 24 4.16 0.45 -7.35
CA GLY A 24 4.77 0.17 -8.66
C GLY A 24 5.29 1.44 -9.34
N ILE A 25 4.52 2.52 -9.34
CA ILE A 25 4.93 3.84 -9.84
C ILE A 25 6.17 4.35 -9.08
N LYS A 26 6.20 4.24 -7.75
CA LYS A 26 7.38 4.64 -6.94
C LYS A 26 8.64 3.80 -7.21
N LEU A 27 8.48 2.57 -7.70
CA LEU A 27 9.59 1.68 -8.06
C LEU A 27 10.07 1.88 -9.50
N VAL A 28 9.17 2.25 -10.42
CA VAL A 28 9.46 2.34 -11.86
C VAL A 28 9.89 3.76 -12.26
N LEU A 29 9.29 4.81 -11.70
CA LEU A 29 9.65 6.17 -12.07
C LEU A 29 11.02 6.59 -11.50
N PRO A 30 11.81 7.36 -12.27
CA PRO A 30 13.04 7.95 -11.77
C PRO A 30 12.73 8.95 -10.65
N LEU A 31 13.65 9.05 -9.68
CA LEU A 31 13.48 9.88 -8.49
C LEU A 31 13.22 11.35 -8.81
N GLU A 32 13.76 11.82 -9.92
CA GLU A 32 13.57 13.19 -10.43
C GLU A 32 12.12 13.45 -10.85
N ALA A 33 11.42 12.44 -11.37
CA ALA A 33 10.01 12.51 -11.71
C ALA A 33 9.10 12.29 -10.48
N LEU A 34 9.65 11.77 -9.39
CA LEU A 34 8.99 11.63 -8.09
C LEU A 34 9.28 12.82 -7.16
N LYS A 35 9.95 13.87 -7.64
CA LYS A 35 10.19 15.10 -6.90
C LYS A 35 8.85 15.79 -6.62
N GLY A 36 8.35 15.56 -5.43
CA GLY A 36 7.26 16.34 -4.84
C GLY A 36 7.81 17.60 -4.16
N PRO A 37 6.95 18.33 -3.44
CA PRO A 37 7.37 19.49 -2.65
C PRO A 37 8.40 19.17 -1.55
N ILE A 38 8.61 17.89 -1.24
CA ILE A 38 9.53 17.41 -0.21
C ILE A 38 10.59 16.51 -0.83
N GLU A 39 11.85 16.89 -0.67
CA GLU A 39 13.00 16.08 -1.08
C GLU A 39 13.27 14.98 -0.06
N LEU A 40 12.76 13.77 -0.34
CA LEU A 40 13.11 12.56 0.41
C LEU A 40 14.27 11.83 -0.26
N PRO A 41 15.14 11.13 0.51
CA PRO A 41 16.14 10.26 -0.06
C PRO A 41 15.50 9.24 -1.00
N GLY A 42 16.01 9.11 -2.22
CA GLY A 42 15.37 8.23 -3.19
C GLY A 42 15.36 6.75 -2.80
N LEU A 43 16.32 6.32 -1.99
CA LEU A 43 16.33 4.98 -1.41
C LEU A 43 15.13 4.76 -0.45
N PHE A 44 14.71 5.81 0.27
CA PHE A 44 13.54 5.77 1.13
C PHE A 44 12.24 5.70 0.32
N LEU A 45 12.13 6.46 -0.78
CA LEU A 45 10.99 6.36 -1.70
C LEU A 45 10.84 4.95 -2.31
N ARG A 46 11.96 4.34 -2.71
CA ARG A 46 11.98 2.95 -3.20
C ARG A 46 11.59 1.96 -2.11
N PHE A 47 12.09 2.15 -0.89
CA PHE A 47 11.69 1.33 0.25
C PHE A 47 10.18 1.39 0.48
N ILE A 48 9.59 2.59 0.48
CA ILE A 48 8.13 2.77 0.57
C ILE A 48 7.43 2.01 -0.57
N GLY A 49 7.88 2.15 -1.81
CA GLY A 49 7.30 1.46 -2.95
C GLY A 49 7.30 -0.07 -2.80
N VAL A 50 8.39 -0.65 -2.31
CA VAL A 50 8.46 -2.10 -2.01
C VAL A 50 7.44 -2.47 -0.93
N VAL A 51 7.37 -1.71 0.16
CA VAL A 51 6.45 -2.01 1.26
C VAL A 51 4.98 -1.84 0.84
N GLU A 52 4.65 -0.86 0.00
CA GLU A 52 3.30 -0.70 -0.55
C GLU A 52 2.88 -1.88 -1.43
N VAL A 53 3.78 -2.35 -2.29
CA VAL A 53 3.55 -3.55 -3.11
C VAL A 53 3.35 -4.79 -2.24
N LEU A 54 4.23 -4.99 -1.24
CA LEU A 54 4.11 -6.11 -0.30
C LEU A 54 2.83 -6.01 0.54
N GLY A 55 2.44 -4.81 0.96
CA GLY A 55 1.20 -4.53 1.68
C GLY A 55 -0.04 -4.81 0.84
N ALA A 56 -0.05 -4.40 -0.44
CA ALA A 56 -1.11 -4.71 -1.39
C ALA A 56 -1.28 -6.23 -1.58
N LEU A 57 -0.15 -6.94 -1.76
CA LEU A 57 -0.16 -8.41 -1.83
C LEU A 57 -0.69 -9.02 -0.53
N GLY A 58 -0.21 -8.56 0.63
CA GLY A 58 -0.68 -9.00 1.94
C GLY A 58 -2.15 -8.69 2.24
N LEU A 59 -2.76 -7.72 1.53
CA LEU A 59 -4.18 -7.41 1.66
C LEU A 59 -5.08 -8.42 0.93
N VAL A 60 -4.61 -9.00 -0.18
CA VAL A 60 -5.42 -9.88 -1.06
C VAL A 60 -5.04 -11.36 -0.92
N LEU A 61 -3.74 -11.69 -0.91
CA LEU A 61 -3.27 -13.08 -0.90
C LEU A 61 -3.82 -13.92 0.27
N PRO A 62 -3.87 -13.43 1.52
CA PRO A 62 -4.37 -14.24 2.64
C PRO A 62 -5.87 -14.53 2.54
N GLY A 63 -6.64 -13.60 1.96
CA GLY A 63 -8.06 -13.78 1.68
C GLY A 63 -8.31 -14.75 0.53
N LEU A 64 -7.44 -14.73 -0.50
CA LEU A 64 -7.51 -15.60 -1.67
C LEU A 64 -7.08 -17.05 -1.35
N LEU A 65 -5.96 -17.19 -0.63
CA LEU A 65 -5.36 -18.47 -0.28
C LEU A 65 -5.99 -19.11 0.96
N ARG A 66 -6.83 -18.38 1.72
CA ARG A 66 -7.36 -18.77 3.05
C ARG A 66 -6.27 -19.17 4.06
N ILE A 67 -5.01 -18.82 3.80
CA ILE A 67 -3.86 -19.13 4.64
C ILE A 67 -3.52 -17.89 5.47
N ARG A 68 -3.56 -18.03 6.80
CA ARG A 68 -3.21 -17.00 7.80
C ARG A 68 -3.83 -15.62 7.49
N THR A 69 -5.16 -15.54 7.53
CA THR A 69 -5.93 -14.28 7.40
C THR A 69 -5.53 -13.17 8.38
N GLY A 70 -4.77 -13.48 9.44
CA GLY A 70 -4.14 -12.48 10.31
C GLY A 70 -3.05 -11.64 9.64
N LEU A 71 -2.55 -12.01 8.46
CA LEU A 71 -1.61 -11.19 7.68
C LEU A 71 -2.28 -9.95 7.06
N THR A 72 -3.58 -10.03 6.78
CA THR A 72 -4.35 -8.90 6.22
C THR A 72 -4.38 -7.67 7.13
N PRO A 73 -4.74 -7.76 8.42
CA PRO A 73 -4.70 -6.60 9.31
C PRO A 73 -3.27 -6.08 9.53
N LEU A 74 -2.25 -6.95 9.50
CA LEU A 74 -0.86 -6.52 9.60
C LEU A 74 -0.42 -5.72 8.36
N ALA A 75 -0.79 -6.17 7.16
CA ALA A 75 -0.55 -5.45 5.92
C ALA A 75 -1.28 -4.10 5.90
N ALA A 76 -2.54 -4.08 6.33
CA ALA A 76 -3.31 -2.85 6.47
C ALA A 76 -2.65 -1.85 7.43
N ALA A 77 -2.13 -2.32 8.58
CA ALA A 77 -1.42 -1.48 9.54
C ALA A 77 -0.14 -0.87 8.93
N GLY A 78 0.64 -1.65 8.18
CA GLY A 78 1.83 -1.16 7.49
C GLY A 78 1.51 -0.07 6.45
N LEU A 79 0.46 -0.28 5.65
CA LEU A 79 0.00 0.73 4.68
C LEU A 79 -0.52 2.00 5.37
N LEU A 80 -1.18 1.85 6.53
CA LEU A 80 -1.68 2.97 7.32
C LEU A 80 -0.53 3.83 7.85
N ILE A 81 0.57 3.22 8.34
CA ILE A 81 1.77 3.94 8.76
C ILE A 81 2.38 4.75 7.60
N ILE A 82 2.46 4.17 6.40
CA ILE A 82 2.96 4.86 5.21
C ILE A 82 2.07 6.05 4.85
N MET A 83 0.74 5.88 4.89
CA MET A 83 -0.21 6.94 4.60
C MET A 83 -0.16 8.08 5.62
N ILE A 84 0.05 7.78 6.90
CA ILE A 84 0.28 8.80 7.92
C ILE A 84 1.55 9.59 7.57
N GLY A 85 2.66 8.91 7.30
CA GLY A 85 3.91 9.58 6.91
C GLY A 85 3.75 10.45 5.67
N ALA A 86 3.09 9.94 4.63
CA ALA A 86 2.82 10.67 3.40
C ALA A 86 1.94 11.91 3.64
N THR A 87 0.89 11.79 4.46
CA THR A 87 -0.03 12.89 4.78
C THR A 87 0.68 13.96 5.62
N SER A 88 1.41 13.55 6.67
CA SER A 88 2.16 14.47 7.53
C SER A 88 3.24 15.23 6.77
N LEU A 89 3.91 14.59 5.81
CA LEU A 89 4.83 15.29 4.92
C LEU A 89 4.06 16.24 4.00
N THR A 90 3.00 15.78 3.31
CA THR A 90 2.27 16.63 2.36
C THR A 90 1.64 17.89 2.98
N VAL A 91 1.26 17.84 4.26
CA VAL A 91 0.64 18.98 4.97
C VAL A 91 1.65 19.92 5.66
N ALA A 92 2.90 19.46 5.84
CA ALA A 92 3.98 20.25 6.46
C ALA A 92 4.61 21.20 5.45
#